data_AF-A0A9D0I9A3-F1
#
_entry.id   AF-A0A9D0I9A3-F1
#
_cell.length_a   1.000
_cell.length_b   1.000
_cell.length_c   1.000
_cell.angle_alpha   90.00
_cell.angle_beta   90.00
_cell.angle_gamma   90.00
#
_symmetry.space_group_name_H-M   'P 1'
#
loop_
_entity.id
_entity.type
_entity.pdbx_description
1 polymer ?
#
loop_
_entity_poly.entity_id
_entity_poly.type
_entity_poly.pdbx_seq_one_letter_code
_entity_poly.pdbx_strand_id
1 'polypeptide(L)'
;MNNRFRIKQTLGYFALSLLIGMTGAAWGGDDEGPNELDLSDVPLFIGDAVIPNVYIEMDDSGSMDWDVLTSKYWHYCAYDSNALGNTGNSNCGYVVDSGLLRLYALPPNGINGSFQYFEYILDSPDDAYGQSCTGSRQTLELCSQATIDADWRARSAAVNVLYYNPEAIYEPWPGKEDADFSKARSDPQPESDGYEALRDLGAGGGFTFHHWVDDKGFDGARPRRGRNHNDTVGANG
;
A
#
# COMPACT_ATOMS: atom_id res chain seq x y z
N MET A 1 20.10 33.42 -6.97
CA MET A 1 19.09 33.59 -8.05
C MET A 1 18.15 32.40 -7.93
N ASN A 2 16.96 32.60 -7.36
CA ASN A 2 16.07 31.50 -6.96
C ASN A 2 14.82 31.52 -7.86
N ASN A 3 14.52 30.41 -8.53
CA ASN A 3 13.26 30.12 -9.25
C ASN A 3 13.38 28.72 -9.89
N ARG A 4 12.41 27.79 -9.86
CA ARG A 4 11.23 27.54 -9.00
C ARG A 4 10.95 26.03 -9.01
N PHE A 5 10.69 25.42 -7.86
CA PHE A 5 9.95 24.14 -7.81
C PHE A 5 8.45 24.43 -7.81
N ARG A 6 7.66 23.67 -8.60
CA ARG A 6 6.19 23.61 -8.50
C ARG A 6 5.68 22.24 -8.97
N ILE A 7 5.55 21.32 -8.04
CA ILE A 7 4.71 20.12 -8.20
C ILE A 7 3.28 20.53 -7.86
N LYS A 8 2.28 20.08 -8.63
CA LYS A 8 0.87 20.26 -8.25
C LYS A 8 0.49 19.20 -7.21
N GLN A 9 0.69 19.53 -5.94
CA GLN A 9 -0.02 18.86 -4.86
C GLN A 9 -1.50 19.23 -4.92
N THR A 10 -2.38 18.26 -5.09
CA THR A 10 -3.82 18.46 -4.89
C THR A 10 -4.17 18.06 -3.46
N LEU A 11 -3.89 18.94 -2.49
CA LEU A 11 -4.40 18.75 -1.13
C LEU A 11 -5.92 18.93 -1.14
N GLY A 12 -6.64 17.85 -0.80
CA GLY A 12 -8.05 17.92 -0.45
C GLY A 12 -8.21 18.49 0.96
N TYR A 13 -8.51 19.78 1.08
CA TYR A 13 -8.99 20.38 2.33
C TYR A 13 -10.52 20.36 2.31
N PHE A 14 -11.16 19.59 3.21
CA PHE A 14 -12.58 19.73 3.49
C PHE A 14 -12.84 20.63 4.69
N ALA A 15 -13.88 21.45 4.57
CA ALA A 15 -14.12 22.56 5.49
C ALA A 15 -14.89 22.14 6.74
N LEU A 16 -14.48 22.69 7.89
CA LEU A 16 -15.20 22.63 9.15
C LEU A 16 -16.61 23.28 9.01
N SER A 17 -17.67 22.51 9.23
CA SER A 17 -19.03 23.04 9.38
C SER A 17 -19.57 22.76 10.78
N LEU A 18 -19.59 23.81 11.60
CA LEU A 18 -20.19 23.81 12.95
C LEU A 18 -21.71 23.93 12.85
N LEU A 19 -22.46 23.01 13.46
CA LEU A 19 -23.88 23.19 13.72
C LEU A 19 -24.27 22.58 15.07
N ILE A 20 -24.74 23.44 15.98
CA ILE A 20 -25.15 23.09 17.34
C ILE A 20 -26.65 22.81 17.34
N GLY A 21 -27.06 21.65 17.86
CA GLY A 21 -28.45 21.30 18.18
C GLY A 21 -28.48 20.48 19.46
N MET A 22 -29.25 20.90 20.47
CA MET A 22 -29.16 20.35 21.84
C MET A 22 -30.25 19.32 22.18
N THR A 23 -29.93 18.54 23.22
CA THR A 23 -30.82 17.80 24.14
C THR A 23 -31.44 16.48 23.68
N GLY A 24 -31.24 15.45 24.51
CA GLY A 24 -31.82 14.10 24.36
C GLY A 24 -31.09 13.07 25.23
N ALA A 25 -31.07 13.27 26.55
CA ALA A 25 -30.42 12.31 27.46
C ALA A 25 -31.30 11.07 27.67
N ALA A 26 -30.80 9.90 27.25
CA ALA A 26 -31.27 8.59 27.71
C ALA A 26 -30.04 7.70 27.89
N TRP A 27 -29.88 7.12 29.08
CA TRP A 27 -28.86 6.11 29.35
C TRP A 27 -29.42 4.74 28.91
N GLY A 28 -28.65 4.04 28.09
CA GLY A 28 -28.86 2.65 27.71
C GLY A 28 -27.51 2.16 27.20
N GLY A 29 -26.89 1.24 27.93
CA GLY A 29 -25.56 0.73 27.62
C GLY A 29 -25.68 -0.72 27.22
N ASP A 30 -25.54 -0.98 25.93
CA ASP A 30 -25.67 -2.29 25.32
C ASP A 30 -24.33 -2.56 24.60
N ASP A 31 -23.61 -3.61 25.03
CA ASP A 31 -22.34 -4.03 24.41
C ASP A 31 -22.62 -4.56 22.99
N GLU A 32 -22.31 -3.77 21.96
CA GLU A 32 -22.23 -4.30 20.59
C GLU A 32 -20.86 -4.97 20.37
N GLY A 33 -20.85 -6.28 20.61
CA GLY A 33 -19.79 -7.17 20.13
C GLY A 33 -19.68 -7.17 18.60
N PRO A 34 -18.65 -7.82 18.02
CA PRO A 34 -18.41 -7.77 16.58
C PRO A 34 -19.63 -8.27 15.80
N ASN A 35 -20.02 -7.50 14.78
CA ASN A 35 -21.09 -7.84 13.84
C ASN A 35 -20.98 -9.30 13.40
N GLU A 36 -21.94 -10.11 13.84
CA GLU A 36 -21.96 -11.55 13.57
C GLU A 36 -22.09 -11.76 12.06
N LEU A 37 -21.23 -12.63 11.52
CA LEU A 37 -21.22 -12.95 10.10
C LEU A 37 -22.55 -13.66 9.78
N ASP A 38 -23.48 -12.97 9.13
CA ASP A 38 -24.83 -13.45 8.76
C ASP A 38 -24.77 -14.62 7.76
N LEU A 39 -24.35 -15.77 8.28
CA LEU A 39 -24.38 -17.06 7.64
C LEU A 39 -25.80 -17.61 7.78
N SER A 40 -26.39 -18.03 6.66
CA SER A 40 -27.75 -18.58 6.62
C SER A 40 -27.98 -19.67 7.68
N ASP A 41 -28.69 -19.30 8.76
CA ASP A 41 -29.27 -20.19 9.77
C ASP A 41 -30.23 -21.24 9.21
N VAL A 42 -30.58 -21.14 7.92
CA VAL A 42 -31.40 -22.12 7.22
C VAL A 42 -30.49 -23.22 6.65
N PRO A 43 -30.40 -24.42 7.27
CA PRO A 43 -29.57 -25.50 6.76
C PRO A 43 -30.06 -26.03 5.41
N LEU A 44 -29.12 -26.50 4.60
CA LEU A 44 -29.30 -27.03 3.24
C LEU A 44 -30.09 -28.35 3.23
N PHE A 45 -31.39 -28.31 3.51
CA PHE A 45 -32.28 -29.46 3.48
C PHE A 45 -33.30 -29.38 2.35
N ILE A 46 -32.89 -29.79 1.15
CA ILE A 46 -33.71 -30.52 0.16
C ILE A 46 -32.75 -31.38 -0.68
N GLY A 47 -32.74 -32.70 -0.43
CA GLY A 47 -32.04 -33.73 -1.23
C GLY A 47 -30.53 -33.88 -1.00
N ASP A 48 -30.14 -34.89 -0.19
CA ASP A 48 -28.78 -35.42 -0.04
C ASP A 48 -27.63 -34.41 0.25
N ALA A 49 -27.75 -33.68 1.36
CA ALA A 49 -26.64 -32.93 1.95
C ALA A 49 -25.72 -33.86 2.78
N VAL A 50 -24.48 -34.04 2.32
CA VAL A 50 -23.39 -34.68 3.09
C VAL A 50 -22.94 -33.75 4.20
N ILE A 51 -22.65 -34.28 5.40
CA ILE A 51 -22.09 -33.49 6.51
C ILE A 51 -20.76 -32.85 6.06
N PRO A 52 -20.63 -31.51 6.05
CA PRO A 52 -19.40 -30.87 5.64
C PRO A 52 -18.36 -30.96 6.76
N ASN A 53 -17.34 -31.80 6.56
CA ASN A 53 -16.14 -31.79 7.40
C ASN A 53 -15.23 -30.64 6.95
N VAL A 54 -15.56 -29.40 7.35
CA VAL A 54 -14.72 -28.23 7.10
C VAL A 54 -13.53 -28.28 8.06
N TYR A 55 -12.33 -28.17 7.49
CA TYR A 55 -11.08 -28.04 8.21
C TYR A 55 -10.37 -26.80 7.67
N ILE A 56 -10.04 -25.87 8.56
CA ILE A 56 -9.42 -24.59 8.24
C ILE A 56 -8.00 -24.63 8.77
N GLU A 57 -7.03 -24.43 7.88
CA GLU A 57 -5.64 -24.17 8.23
C GLU A 57 -5.41 -22.67 8.07
N MET A 58 -4.82 -22.05 9.09
CA MET A 58 -4.32 -20.67 9.02
C MET A 58 -2.82 -20.76 8.82
N ASP A 59 -2.30 -20.06 7.80
CA ASP A 59 -0.86 -19.95 7.58
C ASP A 59 -0.24 -19.03 8.64
N ASP A 60 0.76 -19.53 9.37
CA ASP A 60 1.56 -18.78 10.35
C ASP A 60 2.95 -18.42 9.80
N SER A 61 3.18 -18.58 8.49
CA SER A 61 4.42 -18.18 7.85
C SER A 61 4.65 -16.67 7.93
N GLY A 62 5.91 -16.26 8.11
CA GLY A 62 6.28 -14.84 8.09
C GLY A 62 6.05 -14.12 6.75
N SER A 63 5.52 -14.77 5.72
CA SER A 63 5.02 -14.09 4.52
C SER A 63 3.73 -13.29 4.79
N MET A 64 3.00 -13.64 5.86
CA MET A 64 1.80 -12.93 6.31
C MET A 64 2.10 -11.52 6.88
N ASP A 65 3.38 -11.22 7.09
CA ASP A 65 3.94 -9.96 7.62
C ASP A 65 4.29 -8.93 6.52
N TRP A 66 4.12 -9.26 5.23
CA TRP A 66 4.60 -8.42 4.13
C TRP A 66 3.66 -7.24 3.82
N ASP A 67 4.22 -6.02 3.72
CA ASP A 67 3.52 -4.82 3.23
C ASP A 67 3.08 -4.90 1.75
N VAL A 68 3.70 -5.79 0.98
CA VAL A 68 3.61 -5.80 -0.48
C VAL A 68 2.83 -7.02 -1.00
N LEU A 69 1.62 -6.74 -1.48
CA LEU A 69 0.85 -7.66 -2.32
C LEU A 69 0.38 -6.93 -3.58
N THR A 70 1.04 -7.20 -4.70
CA THR A 70 0.73 -6.55 -5.98
C THR A 70 -0.22 -7.37 -6.84
N SER A 71 -1.17 -6.67 -7.47
CA SER A 71 -1.87 -7.21 -8.62
C SER A 71 -0.93 -7.31 -9.82
N LYS A 72 -1.27 -8.17 -10.80
CA LYS A 72 -0.48 -8.38 -12.01
C LYS A 72 -0.28 -7.08 -12.78
N TYR A 73 0.97 -6.64 -12.93
CA TYR A 73 1.28 -5.30 -13.45
C TYR A 73 2.46 -5.29 -14.43
N TRP A 74 2.55 -4.25 -15.27
CA TRP A 74 3.73 -4.01 -16.11
C TRP A 74 4.81 -3.29 -15.30
N HIS A 75 6.04 -3.83 -15.31
CA HIS A 75 7.23 -3.21 -14.72
C HIS A 75 7.42 -1.77 -15.25
N TYR A 76 7.69 -0.80 -14.35
CA TYR A 76 7.69 0.65 -14.64
C TYR A 76 8.41 1.06 -15.92
N CYS A 77 9.52 0.38 -16.24
CA CYS A 77 10.33 0.72 -17.39
C CYS A 77 9.63 0.53 -18.76
N ALA A 78 8.50 -0.20 -18.81
CA ALA A 78 7.60 -0.22 -19.97
C ALA A 78 7.00 1.18 -20.25
N TYR A 79 6.73 1.94 -19.19
CA TYR A 79 6.18 3.30 -19.21
C TYR A 79 7.32 4.34 -19.34
N ASP A 80 8.34 4.26 -18.48
CA ASP A 80 9.54 5.10 -18.59
C ASP A 80 10.84 4.31 -18.84
N SER A 81 11.31 4.36 -20.08
CA SER A 81 12.58 3.78 -20.51
C SER A 81 13.83 4.52 -19.97
N ASN A 82 13.68 5.64 -19.28
CA ASN A 82 14.79 6.38 -18.67
C ASN A 82 14.96 6.06 -17.18
N ALA A 83 13.92 5.51 -16.53
CA ALA A 83 13.89 5.18 -15.12
C ALA A 83 15.07 4.29 -14.68
N LEU A 84 15.33 4.35 -13.37
CA LEU A 84 16.51 3.76 -12.74
C LEU A 84 16.71 2.28 -13.14
N GLY A 85 17.96 1.89 -13.39
CA GLY A 85 18.33 0.52 -13.79
C GLY A 85 18.01 0.12 -15.24
N ASN A 86 17.16 0.86 -15.97
CA ASN A 86 16.77 0.55 -17.36
C ASN A 86 17.12 1.64 -18.38
N THR A 87 17.82 2.70 -17.94
CA THR A 87 18.03 3.95 -18.68
C THR A 87 18.51 3.74 -20.13
N GLY A 88 17.69 4.19 -21.08
CA GLY A 88 17.98 4.18 -22.53
C GLY A 88 17.42 2.99 -23.30
N ASN A 89 16.89 1.96 -22.64
CA ASN A 89 16.31 0.80 -23.30
C ASN A 89 14.82 1.02 -23.62
N SER A 90 14.46 1.50 -24.81
CA SER A 90 13.05 1.66 -25.23
C SER A 90 12.25 0.34 -25.37
N ASN A 91 12.94 -0.81 -25.26
CA ASN A 91 12.36 -2.15 -25.29
C ASN A 91 12.40 -2.91 -23.96
N CYS A 92 12.70 -2.23 -22.85
CA CYS A 92 12.49 -2.80 -21.53
C CYS A 92 10.98 -2.84 -21.18
N GLY A 93 10.66 -3.58 -20.10
CA GLY A 93 9.30 -3.83 -19.65
C GLY A 93 8.86 -5.26 -19.85
N TYR A 94 8.35 -5.87 -18.80
CA TYR A 94 7.73 -7.19 -18.76
C TYR A 94 6.59 -7.18 -17.73
N VAL A 95 5.72 -8.18 -17.77
CA VAL A 95 4.66 -8.34 -16.77
C VAL A 95 5.25 -9.00 -15.53
N VAL A 96 4.96 -8.43 -14.36
CA VAL A 96 5.27 -8.97 -13.05
C VAL A 96 3.97 -9.58 -12.49
N ASP A 97 4.08 -10.81 -12.01
CA ASP A 97 2.95 -11.67 -11.62
C ASP A 97 3.32 -12.51 -10.38
N SER A 98 4.23 -11.97 -9.54
CA SER A 98 4.81 -12.65 -8.38
C SER A 98 4.20 -12.21 -7.05
N GLY A 99 3.18 -11.34 -7.08
CA GLY A 99 2.68 -10.66 -5.88
C GLY A 99 3.63 -9.61 -5.30
N LEU A 100 4.85 -9.43 -5.81
CA LEU A 100 5.86 -8.54 -5.24
C LEU A 100 6.26 -7.38 -6.16
N LEU A 101 6.59 -6.23 -5.56
CA LEU A 101 7.12 -5.06 -6.28
C LEU A 101 8.53 -5.32 -6.77
N ARG A 102 8.76 -5.14 -8.07
CA ARG A 102 10.03 -5.44 -8.73
C ARG A 102 10.73 -4.16 -9.18
N LEU A 103 11.76 -3.73 -8.45
CA LEU A 103 12.43 -2.43 -8.63
C LEU A 103 13.95 -2.56 -8.84
N TYR A 104 14.60 -1.45 -9.21
CA TYR A 104 16.06 -1.35 -9.16
C TYR A 104 16.46 -0.78 -7.80
N ALA A 105 16.79 -1.70 -6.89
CA ALA A 105 17.25 -1.42 -5.55
C ALA A 105 18.66 -0.83 -5.58
N LEU A 106 18.75 0.46 -5.28
CA LEU A 106 19.99 1.22 -5.17
C LEU A 106 20.19 1.55 -3.68
N PRO A 107 21.24 1.00 -3.03
CA PRO A 107 21.51 1.25 -1.62
C PRO A 107 21.66 2.75 -1.29
N PRO A 108 21.55 3.16 -0.02
CA PRO A 108 21.63 4.57 0.39
C PRO A 108 22.92 5.31 -0.04
N ASN A 109 24.00 4.57 -0.34
CA ASN A 109 25.25 5.13 -0.87
C ASN A 109 25.19 5.51 -2.37
N GLY A 110 24.08 5.24 -3.06
CA GLY A 110 23.85 5.61 -4.46
C GLY A 110 24.64 4.80 -5.49
N ILE A 111 25.24 3.66 -5.12
CA ILE A 111 26.09 2.85 -6.01
C ILE A 111 25.80 1.34 -5.90
N ASN A 112 26.23 0.57 -6.91
CA ASN A 112 26.09 -0.90 -6.96
C ASN A 112 24.64 -1.40 -6.84
N GLY A 113 23.70 -0.67 -7.43
CA GLY A 113 22.30 -1.07 -7.45
C GLY A 113 22.06 -2.37 -8.23
N SER A 114 21.01 -3.08 -7.84
CA SER A 114 20.62 -4.36 -8.42
C SER A 114 19.10 -4.49 -8.49
N PHE A 115 18.63 -5.48 -9.22
CA PHE A 115 17.23 -5.64 -9.57
C PHE A 115 16.55 -6.64 -8.62
N GLN A 116 15.68 -6.16 -7.73
CA GLN A 116 15.17 -6.92 -6.58
C GLN A 116 13.64 -6.90 -6.47
N TYR A 117 13.07 -7.94 -5.86
CA TYR A 117 11.68 -7.97 -5.42
C TYR A 117 11.60 -7.46 -3.99
N PHE A 118 10.61 -6.62 -3.68
CA PHE A 118 10.40 -6.01 -2.38
C PHE A 118 9.17 -6.63 -1.70
N GLU A 119 9.38 -7.08 -0.47
CA GLU A 119 8.37 -7.62 0.44
C GLU A 119 7.82 -6.54 1.38
N TYR A 120 8.65 -5.57 1.76
CA TYR A 120 8.30 -4.50 2.69
C TYR A 120 8.44 -3.11 2.04
N ILE A 121 7.59 -2.17 2.45
CA ILE A 121 7.71 -0.75 2.11
C ILE A 121 8.37 0.00 3.25
N LEU A 122 7.99 -0.30 4.49
CA LEU A 122 8.47 0.33 5.70
C LEU A 122 9.49 -0.55 6.44
N ASP A 123 10.43 0.10 7.11
CA ASP A 123 11.37 -0.54 8.06
C ASP A 123 10.75 -0.46 9.47
N SER A 124 10.48 -1.61 10.08
CA SER A 124 9.86 -1.75 11.40
C SER A 124 10.72 -2.67 12.30
N PRO A 125 10.72 -2.45 13.63
CA PRO A 125 11.61 -3.18 14.53
C PRO A 125 11.17 -4.62 14.81
N ASP A 126 9.92 -4.95 14.49
CA ASP A 126 9.22 -6.21 14.76
C ASP A 126 9.00 -7.09 13.52
N ASP A 127 9.47 -6.65 12.34
CA ASP A 127 9.37 -7.40 11.08
C ASP A 127 9.91 -8.84 11.23
N ALA A 128 9.16 -9.82 10.71
CA ALA A 128 9.44 -11.25 10.87
C ALA A 128 10.78 -11.71 10.27
N TYR A 129 11.43 -10.86 9.45
CA TYR A 129 12.73 -11.14 8.84
C TYR A 129 13.66 -9.94 8.81
N GLY A 130 14.95 -10.20 9.01
CA GLY A 130 16.01 -9.20 8.86
C GLY A 130 16.06 -8.58 7.45
N GLN A 131 15.84 -7.27 7.42
CA GLN A 131 15.61 -6.47 6.23
C GLN A 131 16.90 -5.90 5.59
N SER A 132 16.83 -5.52 4.31
CA SER A 132 17.91 -4.78 3.63
C SER A 132 17.44 -4.12 2.33
N CYS A 133 18.26 -3.27 1.70
CA CYS A 133 17.95 -2.81 0.33
C CYS A 133 18.33 -3.84 -0.76
N THR A 134 19.41 -4.64 -0.58
CA THR A 134 19.97 -5.47 -1.68
C THR A 134 20.54 -6.85 -1.27
N GLY A 135 20.23 -7.36 -0.07
CA GLY A 135 20.77 -8.64 0.43
C GLY A 135 19.72 -9.74 0.54
N SER A 136 18.78 -9.55 1.46
CA SER A 136 17.63 -10.42 1.76
C SER A 136 16.45 -9.56 2.18
N ARG A 137 15.21 -10.00 1.87
CA ARG A 137 13.94 -9.37 2.26
C ARG A 137 13.95 -7.86 2.07
N GLN A 138 13.70 -7.44 0.83
CA GLN A 138 13.97 -6.07 0.43
C GLN A 138 12.90 -5.10 0.94
N THR A 139 13.38 -4.06 1.61
CA THR A 139 12.56 -3.00 2.20
C THR A 139 12.82 -1.69 1.51
N LEU A 140 11.74 -1.05 1.08
CA LEU A 140 11.81 0.14 0.22
C LEU A 140 12.37 1.37 0.96
N GLU A 141 12.04 1.55 2.24
CA GLU A 141 12.56 2.62 3.11
C GLU A 141 14.09 2.52 3.34
N LEU A 142 14.67 1.31 3.28
CA LEU A 142 16.11 1.09 3.43
C LEU A 142 16.92 1.39 2.15
N CYS A 143 16.27 1.73 1.05
CA CYS A 143 16.91 2.08 -0.22
C CYS A 143 17.07 3.60 -0.40
N SER A 144 17.85 4.01 -1.41
CA SER A 144 17.92 5.42 -1.81
C SER A 144 16.59 5.93 -2.36
N GLN A 145 16.33 7.23 -2.22
CA GLN A 145 15.13 7.88 -2.76
C GLN A 145 14.92 7.62 -4.26
N ALA A 146 16.00 7.48 -5.04
CA ALA A 146 15.91 7.17 -6.47
C ALA A 146 15.27 5.80 -6.77
N THR A 147 15.31 4.84 -5.83
CA THR A 147 14.59 3.57 -5.95
C THR A 147 13.10 3.74 -5.67
N ILE A 148 12.74 4.51 -4.64
CA ILE A 148 11.35 4.86 -4.31
C ILE A 148 10.70 5.59 -5.51
N ASP A 149 11.41 6.57 -6.07
CA ASP A 149 10.92 7.41 -7.17
C ASP A 149 10.87 6.65 -8.52
N ALA A 150 11.55 5.51 -8.66
CA ALA A 150 11.61 4.75 -9.91
C ALA A 150 10.27 4.10 -10.29
N ASP A 151 9.44 3.74 -9.30
CA ASP A 151 8.06 3.29 -9.50
C ASP A 151 7.17 3.76 -8.35
N TRP A 152 6.73 5.00 -8.44
CA TRP A 152 5.81 5.63 -7.48
C TRP A 152 4.52 4.81 -7.24
N ARG A 153 4.13 3.92 -8.16
CA ARG A 153 2.96 3.05 -7.99
C ARG A 153 3.11 2.06 -6.84
N ALA A 154 4.32 1.86 -6.31
CA ALA A 154 4.55 1.12 -5.07
C ALA A 154 3.69 1.60 -3.89
N ARG A 155 3.36 2.90 -3.85
CA ARG A 155 2.55 3.55 -2.82
C ARG A 155 1.10 3.83 -3.29
N SER A 156 0.58 2.99 -4.20
CA SER A 156 -0.78 3.08 -4.73
C SER A 156 -1.54 1.79 -4.48
N ALA A 157 -2.70 1.89 -3.83
CA ALA A 157 -3.63 0.78 -3.60
C ALA A 157 -4.03 0.03 -4.88
N ALA A 158 -3.98 0.72 -6.04
CA ALA A 158 -4.34 0.13 -7.34
C ALA A 158 -3.24 -0.77 -7.94
N VAL A 159 -2.02 -0.76 -7.39
CA VAL A 159 -0.94 -1.71 -7.73
C VAL A 159 -0.62 -2.60 -6.53
N ASN A 160 -0.25 -2.03 -5.37
CA ASN A 160 -0.09 -2.77 -4.12
C ASN A 160 -1.41 -2.72 -3.32
N VAL A 161 -2.17 -3.82 -3.30
CA VAL A 161 -3.53 -3.85 -2.74
C VAL A 161 -3.60 -3.76 -1.22
N LEU A 162 -2.46 -3.95 -0.53
CA LEU A 162 -2.34 -3.73 0.92
C LEU A 162 -2.07 -2.25 1.27
N TYR A 163 -1.70 -1.42 0.30
CA TYR A 163 -1.41 -0.02 0.56
C TYR A 163 -2.70 0.80 0.78
N TYR A 164 -2.58 1.88 1.55
CA TYR A 164 -3.69 2.78 1.85
C TYR A 164 -4.44 3.25 0.60
N ASN A 165 -5.76 3.05 0.60
CA ASN A 165 -6.67 3.52 -0.43
C ASN A 165 -7.44 4.75 0.06
N PRO A 166 -7.18 5.97 -0.46
CA PRO A 166 -7.90 7.18 -0.05
C PRO A 166 -9.38 7.19 -0.42
N GLU A 167 -9.85 6.25 -1.25
CA GLU A 167 -11.27 6.09 -1.62
C GLU A 167 -12.03 5.16 -0.66
N ALA A 168 -11.32 4.44 0.22
CA ALA A 168 -11.93 3.58 1.23
C ALA A 168 -12.22 4.36 2.53
N ILE A 169 -13.33 4.02 3.19
CA ILE A 169 -13.62 4.46 4.55
C ILE A 169 -13.01 3.42 5.50
N TYR A 170 -12.15 3.87 6.40
CA TYR A 170 -11.55 3.05 7.43
C TYR A 170 -12.22 3.38 8.77
N GLU A 171 -12.89 2.39 9.34
CA GLU A 171 -13.44 2.45 10.69
C GLU A 171 -12.54 1.63 11.64
N PRO A 172 -12.37 2.05 12.91
CA PRO A 172 -11.61 1.26 13.86
C PRO A 172 -12.31 -0.09 14.10
N TRP A 173 -11.53 -1.12 14.46
CA TRP A 173 -12.09 -2.41 14.84
C TRP A 173 -13.01 -2.27 16.08
N PRO A 174 -14.04 -3.12 16.25
CA PRO A 174 -14.90 -3.10 17.43
C PRO A 174 -14.09 -3.10 18.73
N GLY A 175 -14.34 -2.10 19.59
CA GLY A 175 -13.61 -1.92 20.84
C GLY A 175 -12.21 -1.27 20.73
N LYS A 176 -11.82 -0.75 19.57
CA LYS A 176 -10.62 0.08 19.38
C LYS A 176 -11.00 1.55 19.13
N GLU A 177 -10.10 2.47 19.48
CA GLU A 177 -10.23 3.89 19.16
C GLU A 177 -9.67 4.19 17.75
N ASP A 178 -9.97 5.37 17.20
CA ASP A 178 -9.38 5.87 15.95
C ASP A 178 -7.85 5.92 16.04
N ALA A 179 -7.16 5.55 14.96
CA ALA A 179 -5.70 5.56 14.91
C ALA A 179 -5.13 6.98 14.85
N ASP A 180 -4.15 7.28 15.72
CA ASP A 180 -3.39 8.54 15.69
C ASP A 180 -2.22 8.42 14.70
N PHE A 181 -2.32 9.06 13.53
CA PHE A 181 -1.27 9.08 12.51
C PHE A 181 0.07 9.68 13.00
N SER A 182 0.08 10.49 14.09
CA SER A 182 1.33 10.98 14.68
C SER A 182 2.03 9.97 15.59
N LYS A 183 1.35 8.84 15.89
CA LYS A 183 1.80 7.75 16.77
C LYS A 183 1.30 6.40 16.24
N ALA A 184 1.43 6.17 14.93
CA ALA A 184 1.07 4.89 14.35
C ALA A 184 1.93 3.78 14.98
N ARG A 185 1.29 2.67 15.36
CA ARG A 185 1.97 1.49 15.91
C ARG A 185 2.24 0.51 14.77
N SER A 186 3.28 -0.30 14.90
CA SER A 186 3.49 -1.44 14.00
C SER A 186 2.40 -2.49 14.23
N ASP A 187 2.08 -2.77 15.49
CA ASP A 187 0.96 -3.64 15.91
C ASP A 187 0.00 -2.88 16.86
N PRO A 188 -1.33 -2.90 16.62
CA PRO A 188 -2.34 -2.31 17.51
C PRO A 188 -2.67 -3.09 18.80
N GLN A 189 -2.00 -4.21 19.10
CA GLN A 189 -2.27 -5.04 20.30
C GLN A 189 -1.32 -4.73 21.48
N PRO A 190 -1.83 -4.32 22.67
CA PRO A 190 -1.01 -3.85 23.80
C PRO A 190 0.09 -4.77 24.37
N GLU A 191 0.15 -6.04 23.97
CA GLU A 191 1.06 -7.05 24.52
C GLU A 191 2.08 -7.60 23.49
N SER A 192 2.09 -7.09 22.26
CA SER A 192 3.03 -7.52 21.20
C SER A 192 4.21 -6.56 21.02
N ASP A 193 5.29 -7.08 20.41
CA ASP A 193 6.56 -6.38 20.26
C ASP A 193 6.45 -5.09 19.39
N GLY A 194 5.47 -5.04 18.49
CA GLY A 194 5.16 -3.88 17.64
C GLY A 194 4.36 -2.75 18.30
N TYR A 195 3.84 -2.94 19.52
CA TYR A 195 2.92 -1.98 20.12
C TYR A 195 3.58 -0.64 20.45
N GLU A 196 4.71 -0.65 21.16
CA GLU A 196 5.42 0.58 21.53
C GLU A 196 6.33 1.13 20.42
N ALA A 197 6.34 0.48 19.24
CA ALA A 197 7.00 0.97 18.04
C ALA A 197 6.19 2.10 17.38
N LEU A 198 6.29 3.30 17.95
CA LEU A 198 5.56 4.49 17.47
C LEU A 198 6.28 5.19 16.31
N ARG A 199 5.56 5.39 15.20
CA ARG A 199 5.99 6.18 14.04
C ARG A 199 5.06 7.37 13.78
N ASP A 200 5.63 8.57 13.65
CA ASP A 200 4.90 9.75 13.18
C ASP A 200 4.84 9.73 11.64
N LEU A 201 3.66 9.41 11.11
CA LEU A 201 3.40 9.34 9.67
C LEU A 201 3.20 10.73 9.04
N GLY A 202 3.01 11.80 9.83
CA GLY A 202 2.84 13.18 9.36
C GLY A 202 4.15 13.99 9.30
N ALA A 203 5.17 13.61 10.06
CA ALA A 203 6.46 14.32 10.10
C ALA A 203 7.36 14.05 8.89
N GLY A 204 8.30 14.96 8.62
CA GLY A 204 9.47 14.71 7.76
C GLY A 204 9.22 14.49 6.25
N GLY A 205 7.96 14.49 5.80
CA GLY A 205 7.58 13.98 4.47
C GLY A 205 7.22 12.48 4.49
N GLY A 206 6.68 12.00 5.61
CA GLY A 206 6.41 10.60 5.93
C GLY A 206 5.41 9.88 5.03
N PHE A 207 4.27 9.46 5.58
CA PHE A 207 3.33 8.61 4.85
C PHE A 207 2.80 9.33 3.62
N THR A 208 3.15 8.78 2.46
CA THR A 208 2.83 9.33 1.15
C THR A 208 2.15 8.24 0.36
N PHE A 209 0.87 8.45 0.02
CA PHE A 209 0.17 7.64 -0.96
C PHE A 209 0.14 8.36 -2.31
N HIS A 210 0.06 7.58 -3.39
CA HIS A 210 -0.11 8.08 -4.74
C HIS A 210 -1.40 7.51 -5.31
N HIS A 211 -2.31 8.40 -5.71
CA HIS A 211 -3.44 7.98 -6.52
C HIS A 211 -2.97 7.70 -7.95
N TRP A 212 -3.05 6.45 -8.40
CA TRP A 212 -2.69 6.07 -9.77
C TRP A 212 -3.79 6.46 -10.76
N VAL A 213 -3.78 7.75 -11.10
CA VAL A 213 -4.17 8.27 -12.42
C VAL A 213 -2.90 8.60 -13.19
N ASP A 214 -2.18 7.59 -13.67
CA ASP A 214 -2.48 7.12 -15.03
C ASP A 214 -3.20 8.14 -16.00
N ASP A 215 -2.83 8.32 -17.29
CA ASP A 215 -3.54 9.26 -18.19
C ASP A 215 -4.09 8.91 -19.62
N LYS A 216 -3.58 7.95 -20.42
CA LYS A 216 -3.90 7.81 -21.88
C LYS A 216 -4.21 6.41 -22.48
N GLY A 217 -4.58 5.41 -21.70
CA GLY A 217 -4.47 3.98 -22.06
C GLY A 217 -3.05 3.54 -22.50
N PHE A 218 -2.92 2.25 -22.82
CA PHE A 218 -2.00 1.85 -23.89
C PHE A 218 -2.72 0.90 -24.84
N ASP A 219 -2.72 1.24 -26.13
CA ASP A 219 -3.27 0.37 -27.16
C ASP A 219 -2.20 -0.63 -27.64
N GLY A 220 -2.46 -1.92 -27.47
CA GLY A 220 -1.65 -3.01 -27.99
C GLY A 220 -1.04 -3.93 -26.93
N ALA A 221 0.03 -4.64 -27.29
CA ALA A 221 0.54 -5.76 -26.50
C ALA A 221 1.38 -5.38 -25.26
N ARG A 222 1.81 -4.12 -25.11
CA ARG A 222 2.54 -3.61 -23.93
C ARG A 222 2.48 -2.08 -23.85
N PRO A 223 2.63 -1.47 -22.65
CA PRO A 223 2.91 -0.05 -22.53
C PRO A 223 4.17 0.32 -23.30
N ARG A 224 4.16 1.52 -23.90
CA ARG A 224 5.30 2.11 -24.57
C ARG A 224 5.33 3.60 -24.29
N ARG A 225 6.48 4.10 -23.86
CA ARG A 225 6.78 5.52 -23.74
C ARG A 225 6.35 6.30 -25.00
N GLY A 226 5.39 7.22 -24.83
CA GLY A 226 4.98 8.15 -25.87
C GLY A 226 6.04 9.23 -26.15
N ARG A 227 5.91 9.94 -27.28
CA ARG A 227 6.82 11.06 -27.61
C ARG A 227 6.58 12.32 -26.76
N ASN A 228 5.41 12.41 -26.11
CA ASN A 228 4.99 13.54 -25.30
C ASN A 228 4.76 13.06 -23.85
N HIS A 229 5.81 13.15 -23.04
CA HIS A 229 5.77 12.91 -21.59
C HIS A 229 5.09 14.10 -20.90
N ASN A 230 4.02 13.83 -20.17
CA ASN A 230 3.38 14.73 -19.24
C ASN A 230 2.68 13.84 -18.20
N ASP A 231 3.22 13.76 -16.98
CA ASP A 231 2.85 12.76 -15.97
C ASP A 231 1.52 13.06 -15.25
N THR A 232 0.54 13.59 -15.99
CA THR A 232 -0.80 13.95 -15.50
C THR A 232 -1.82 14.05 -16.65
N VAL A 233 -3.04 13.54 -16.39
CA VAL A 233 -4.42 13.91 -16.89
C VAL A 233 -5.28 12.75 -17.49
N GLY A 234 -5.75 11.72 -16.74
CA GLY A 234 -6.76 10.76 -17.26
C GLY A 234 -6.78 9.33 -16.66
N ALA A 235 -6.67 8.31 -17.52
CA ALA A 235 -6.18 6.92 -17.28
C ALA A 235 -5.69 6.33 -18.63
N ASN A 236 -4.51 5.74 -18.88
CA ASN A 236 -3.39 5.14 -18.15
C ASN A 236 -2.03 5.64 -18.72
N GLY A 237 -1.09 6.12 -17.86
CA GLY A 237 0.12 6.94 -18.11
C GLY A 237 0.05 8.08 -19.16
#